data_AF-A0A9X6ABW4-F1
#
_entry.id   AF-A0A9X6ABW4-F1
#
_cell.length_a   1.000
_cell.length_b   1.000
_cell.length_c   1.000
_cell.angle_alpha   90.00
_cell.angle_beta   90.00
_cell.angle_gamma   90.00
#
_symmetry.space_group_name_H-M   'P 1'
#
loop_
_entity.id
_entity.type
_entity.pdbx_description
1 polymer ?
#
loop_
_entity_poly.entity_id
_entity_poly.type
_entity_poly.pdbx_seq_one_letter_code
_entity_poly.pdbx_strand_id
1 'polypeptide(L)'
;LYTPCYLALGWAPVRYLPDFLHTGGVAVLALVVAGGLLYSAGAVVYGLQRPDPSPRWFGFHEVFHALTVAAFTTHYIAISLAAY
;
A
#
# COMPACT_ATOMS: atom_id res chain seq x y z
N LEU A 1 16.76 4.53 6.48
CA LEU A 1 16.94 5.99 6.30
C LEU A 1 15.89 6.59 5.35
N TYR A 2 15.57 5.97 4.20
CA TYR A 2 14.65 6.56 3.22
C TYR A 2 13.15 6.22 3.38
N THR A 3 12.79 5.29 4.28
CA THR A 3 11.40 4.83 4.47
C THR A 3 10.39 5.97 4.69
N PRO A 4 10.67 7.01 5.50
CA PRO A 4 9.75 8.14 5.67
C PRO A 4 9.54 8.94 4.37
N CYS A 5 10.58 9.11 3.56
CA CYS A 5 10.47 9.83 2.28
C CYS A 5 9.60 9.08 1.28
N TYR A 6 9.76 7.76 1.17
CA TYR A 6 8.93 6.93 0.31
C TYR A 6 7.48 6.87 0.78
N LEU A 7 7.26 6.79 2.11
CA LEU A 7 5.92 6.85 2.66
C LEU A 7 5.26 8.19 2.33
N ALA A 8 5.93 9.32 2.56
CA ALA A 8 5.40 10.64 2.22
C ALA A 8 5.05 10.76 0.73
N LEU A 9 5.92 10.26 -0.16
CA LEU A 9 5.65 10.22 -1.61
C LEU A 9 4.41 9.38 -1.93
N GLY A 10 4.23 8.23 -1.26
CA GLY A 10 3.08 7.34 -1.45
C GLY A 10 1.73 7.94 -1.04
N TRP A 11 1.71 9.05 -0.31
CA TRP A 11 0.48 9.78 0.05
C TRP A 11 0.08 10.87 -0.95
N ALA A 12 0.92 11.17 -1.95
CA ALA A 12 0.59 12.12 -3.03
C ALA A 12 -0.76 11.83 -3.73
N PRO A 13 -1.17 10.55 -3.94
CA PRO A 13 -2.47 10.23 -4.53
C PRO A 13 -3.70 10.67 -3.73
N VAL A 14 -3.57 10.99 -2.42
CA VAL A 14 -4.72 11.34 -1.57
C VAL A 14 -5.46 12.57 -2.08
N ARG A 15 -4.74 13.52 -2.69
CA ARG A 15 -5.31 14.68 -3.40
C ARG A 15 -6.35 14.27 -4.45
N TYR A 16 -6.18 13.12 -5.10
CA TYR A 16 -6.97 12.67 -6.24
C TYR A 16 -8.06 11.66 -5.86
N LEU A 17 -8.28 11.37 -4.58
CA LEU A 17 -9.35 10.46 -4.15
C LEU A 17 -10.74 10.87 -4.66
N PRO A 18 -11.13 12.18 -4.68
CA PRO A 18 -12.41 12.58 -5.26
C PRO A 18 -12.50 12.26 -6.75
N ASP A 19 -11.40 12.44 -7.49
CA ASP A 19 -11.34 12.15 -8.92
C ASP A 19 -11.46 10.65 -9.17
N PHE A 20 -10.78 9.81 -8.38
CA PHE A 20 -10.91 8.35 -8.45
C PHE A 20 -12.35 7.89 -8.17
N LEU A 21 -13.04 8.52 -7.22
CA LEU A 21 -14.43 8.20 -6.95
C LEU A 21 -15.35 8.57 -8.12
N HIS A 22 -15.19 9.78 -8.66
CA HIS A 22 -16.08 10.29 -9.70
C HIS A 22 -15.85 9.64 -11.07
N THR A 23 -14.61 9.25 -11.37
CA THR A 23 -14.24 8.68 -12.68
C THR A 23 -14.13 7.16 -12.67
N GLY A 24 -13.54 6.57 -11.62
CA GLY A 24 -13.33 5.12 -11.50
C GLY A 24 -14.38 4.41 -10.62
N GLY A 25 -15.22 5.17 -9.92
CA GLY A 25 -16.25 4.62 -9.03
C GLY A 25 -15.71 4.09 -7.70
N VAL A 26 -16.63 3.56 -6.89
CA VAL A 26 -16.36 3.12 -5.51
C VAL A 26 -15.34 1.98 -5.45
N ALA A 27 -15.36 1.07 -6.43
CA ALA A 27 -14.44 -0.07 -6.45
C ALA A 27 -12.98 0.37 -6.63
N VAL A 28 -12.70 1.26 -7.58
CA VAL A 28 -11.36 1.83 -7.80
C VAL A 28 -10.90 2.60 -6.57
N LEU A 29 -11.76 3.45 -6.00
CA LEU A 29 -11.43 4.19 -4.77
C LEU A 29 -11.06 3.24 -3.62
N ALA A 30 -11.89 2.23 -3.38
CA ALA A 30 -11.68 1.29 -2.27
C ALA A 30 -10.36 0.52 -2.41
N LEU A 31 -10.02 0.08 -3.62
CA LEU A 31 -8.75 -0.61 -3.90
C LEU A 31 -7.55 0.32 -3.74
N VAL A 32 -7.64 1.58 -4.18
CA VAL A 32 -6.58 2.58 -4.00
C VAL A 32 -6.32 2.86 -2.52
N VAL A 33 -7.39 3.06 -1.74
CA VAL A 33 -7.31 3.28 -0.29
C VAL A 33 -6.75 2.04 0.40
N ALA A 34 -7.25 0.85 0.08
CA ALA A 34 -6.75 -0.40 0.66
C ALA A 34 -5.25 -0.59 0.38
N GLY A 35 -4.80 -0.36 -0.86
CA GLY A 35 -3.39 -0.43 -1.21
C GLY A 35 -2.53 0.59 -0.47
N GLY A 36 -3.00 1.83 -0.32
CA GLY A 36 -2.31 2.87 0.45
C GLY A 36 -2.17 2.51 1.94
N LEU A 37 -3.21 1.93 2.53
CA LEU A 37 -3.20 1.46 3.93
C LEU A 37 -2.26 0.26 4.12
N LEU A 38 -2.28 -0.72 3.21
CA LEU A 38 -1.38 -1.86 3.23
C LEU A 38 0.09 -1.43 3.14
N TYR A 39 0.41 -0.53 2.21
CA TYR A 39 1.77 0.02 2.08
C TYR A 39 2.20 0.77 3.34
N SER A 40 1.32 1.60 3.90
CA SER A 40 1.59 2.36 5.13
C SER A 40 1.82 1.43 6.33
N ALA A 41 1.00 0.37 6.47
CA ALA A 41 1.21 -0.65 7.48
C ALA A 41 2.57 -1.35 7.31
N GLY A 42 2.94 -1.70 6.08
CA GLY A 42 4.27 -2.24 5.78
C GLY A 42 5.40 -1.30 6.20
N ALA A 43 5.28 -0.01 5.89
CA ALA A 43 6.28 0.99 6.27
C ALA A 43 6.42 1.12 7.80
N VAL A 44 5.31 1.04 8.53
CA VAL A 44 5.31 1.01 10.01
C VAL A 44 6.01 -0.26 10.52
N VAL A 45 5.69 -1.43 9.96
CA VAL A 45 6.35 -2.69 10.34
C VAL A 45 7.86 -2.61 10.10
N TYR A 46 8.28 -2.09 8.95
CA TYR A 46 9.68 -1.92 8.61
C TYR A 46 10.40 -0.93 9.54
N GLY A 47 9.75 0.18 9.88
CA GLY A 47 10.30 1.20 10.78
C GLY A 47 10.42 0.76 12.23
N LEU A 48 9.42 0.03 12.74
CA LEU A 48 9.40 -0.51 14.10
C LEU A 48 10.14 -1.83 14.24
N GLN A 49 10.45 -2.48 13.11
CA GLN A 49 11.02 -3.84 13.05
C GLN A 49 10.15 -4.87 13.79
N ARG A 50 8.82 -4.66 13.78
CA ARG A 50 7.82 -5.51 14.44
C ARG A 50 6.51 -5.51 13.65
N PRO A 51 5.76 -6.63 13.62
CA PRO A 51 6.05 -7.90 14.29
C PRO A 51 7.17 -8.68 13.61
N ASP A 52 7.76 -9.63 14.35
CA ASP A 52 8.79 -10.56 13.86
C ASP A 52 8.33 -12.01 14.11
N PRO A 53 7.36 -12.52 13.32
CA PRO A 53 6.66 -13.77 13.62
C PRO A 53 7.57 -14.99 13.70
N SER A 54 8.60 -15.04 12.85
CA SER A 54 9.58 -16.10 12.79
C SER A 54 10.92 -15.53 12.33
N PRO A 55 11.82 -15.15 13.25
CA PRO A 55 13.09 -14.52 12.91
C PRO A 55 13.98 -15.35 11.96
N ARG A 56 13.71 -16.66 11.86
CA ARG A 56 14.44 -17.59 10.98
C ARG A 56 13.88 -17.66 9.56
N TRP A 57 12.58 -17.41 9.36
CA TRP A 57 11.89 -17.75 8.11
C TRP A 57 10.98 -16.64 7.56
N PHE A 58 10.37 -15.85 8.45
CA PHE A 58 9.41 -14.82 8.09
C PHE A 58 9.39 -13.76 9.18
N GLY A 59 10.36 -12.83 9.10
CA GLY A 59 10.48 -11.74 10.05
C GLY A 59 9.82 -10.46 9.56
N PHE A 60 10.16 -9.35 10.21
CA PHE A 60 9.55 -8.05 9.90
C PHE A 60 9.79 -7.59 8.46
N HIS A 61 10.92 -7.97 7.85
CA HIS A 61 11.23 -7.66 6.45
C HIS A 61 10.29 -8.39 5.50
N GLU A 62 10.04 -9.67 5.74
CA GLU A 62 9.13 -10.48 4.95
C GLU A 62 7.68 -10.03 5.14
N VAL A 63 7.29 -9.61 6.35
CA VAL A 63 5.98 -8.98 6.60
C VAL A 63 5.84 -7.70 5.79
N PHE A 64 6.87 -6.83 5.79
CA PHE A 64 6.90 -5.63 4.95
C PHE A 64 6.73 -5.98 3.46
N HIS A 65 7.50 -6.94 2.96
CA HIS A 65 7.39 -7.39 1.56
C HIS A 65 6.00 -7.92 1.24
N ALA A 66 5.43 -8.79 2.07
CA ALA A 66 4.08 -9.32 1.87
C ALA A 66 3.01 -8.21 1.80
N LEU A 67 3.08 -7.23 2.70
CA LEU A 67 2.17 -6.07 2.69
C LEU A 67 2.36 -5.21 1.44
N THR A 68 3.61 -4.99 0.99
CA THR A 68 3.85 -4.24 -0.26
C THR A 68 3.39 -4.97 -1.51
N VAL A 69 3.50 -6.31 -1.55
CA VAL A 69 2.95 -7.13 -2.64
C VAL A 69 1.43 -7.06 -2.65
N ALA A 70 0.78 -7.19 -1.48
CA ALA A 70 -0.67 -7.04 -1.38
C ALA A 70 -1.14 -5.64 -1.81
N ALA A 71 -0.42 -4.58 -1.38
CA ALA A 71 -0.68 -3.21 -1.81
C ALA A 71 -0.60 -3.09 -3.34
N PHE A 72 0.50 -3.57 -3.94
CA PHE A 72 0.68 -3.60 -5.39
C PHE A 72 -0.47 -4.31 -6.10
N THR A 73 -0.89 -5.49 -5.62
CA THR A 73 -2.01 -6.24 -6.22
C THR A 73 -3.29 -5.42 -6.24
N THR A 74 -3.64 -4.76 -5.12
CA THR A 74 -4.85 -3.91 -5.08
C THR A 74 -4.77 -2.72 -6.02
N HIS A 75 -3.62 -2.04 -6.10
CA HIS A 75 -3.41 -0.93 -7.04
C HIS A 75 -3.44 -1.40 -8.49
N TYR A 76 -2.83 -2.53 -8.80
CA TYR A 76 -2.84 -3.12 -10.14
C TYR A 76 -4.28 -3.42 -10.60
N ILE A 77 -5.10 -4.01 -9.72
CA ILE A 77 -6.51 -4.27 -10.02
C ILE A 77 -7.27 -2.95 -10.21
N ALA A 78 -7.03 -1.94 -9.36
CA ALA A 78 -7.67 -0.63 -9.50
C ALA A 78 -7.35 0.02 -10.85
N ILE A 79 -6.08 -0.01 -11.27
CA ILE A 79 -5.63 0.51 -12.56
C ILE A 79 -6.27 -0.29 -13.69
N SER A 80 -6.32 -1.61 -13.59
CA SER A 80 -6.92 -2.47 -14.60
C SER A 80 -8.41 -2.16 -14.79
N LEU A 81 -9.16 -1.96 -13.70
CA LEU A 81 -10.58 -1.57 -13.76
C LEU A 81 -10.80 -0.15 -14.32
N ALA A 82 -9.82 0.74 -14.17
CA ALA A 82 -9.93 2.11 -14.68
C ALA A 82 -9.47 2.24 -16.14
N ALA A 83 -8.62 1.32 -16.62
CA ALA A 83 -7.97 1.39 -17.92
C ALA A 83 -8.65 0.54 -19.02
N TYR A 84 -9.44 -0.45 -18.63
CA TYR A 84 -10.14 -1.39 -19.53
C TYR A 84 -11.64 -1.40 -19.25
#